data_AF-A0A101UPQ9-F1
#
_entry.id   AF-A0A101UPQ9-F1
#
_cell.length_a   1.000
_cell.length_b   1.000
_cell.length_c   1.000
_cell.angle_alpha   90.00
_cell.angle_beta   90.00
_cell.angle_gamma   90.00
#
_symmetry.space_group_name_H-M   'P 1'
#
loop_
_entity.id
_entity.type
_entity.pdbx_description
1 polymer ?
#
loop_
_entity_poly.entity_id
_entity_poly.type
_entity_poly.pdbx_seq_one_letter_code
_entity_poly.pdbx_strand_id
1 'polypeptide(L)'
;MNGATLRRGALGGVLGGMAMAVWSMVLLGLTGLGFWAPLNLIAHTLWRSAPLDGTFSLPALLIGMMVHAVMAMLFGTLITLAARRLSGARSLVIAAGTVLSALVWALMQYGVWRAVDPAASTAFTPWVLAVAHLMFGMIAATLAGLVVEDDLDPASTEPSYPGRS
;
A
#
# COMPACT_ATOMS: atom_id res chain seq x y z
N MET A 1 12.58 -18.95 1.70
CA MET A 1 12.11 -17.56 1.90
C MET A 1 11.39 -17.52 3.23
N ASN A 2 11.75 -16.64 4.17
CA ASN A 2 11.22 -16.72 5.54
C ASN A 2 9.76 -16.21 5.59
N GLY A 3 8.84 -17.04 6.10
CA GLY A 3 7.43 -16.67 6.25
C GLY A 3 7.22 -15.42 7.10
N ALA A 4 8.14 -15.15 8.04
CA ALA A 4 8.14 -13.93 8.85
C ALA A 4 8.29 -12.65 8.01
N THR A 5 9.20 -12.64 7.02
CA THR A 5 9.40 -11.50 6.12
C THR A 5 8.15 -11.22 5.29
N LEU A 6 7.52 -12.29 4.75
CA LEU A 6 6.28 -12.16 3.99
C LEU A 6 5.15 -11.61 4.85
N ARG A 7 4.97 -12.14 6.07
CA ARG A 7 3.94 -11.67 7.00
C ARG A 7 4.15 -10.21 7.39
N ARG A 8 5.38 -9.82 7.72
CA ARG A 8 5.71 -8.43 8.10
C ARG A 8 5.51 -7.48 6.92
N GLY A 9 5.90 -7.87 5.70
CA GLY A 9 5.67 -7.08 4.50
C GLY A 9 4.18 -6.94 4.16
N ALA A 10 3.39 -8.00 4.31
CA ALA A 10 1.94 -7.95 4.15
C ALA A 10 1.29 -7.02 5.20
N LEU A 11 1.70 -7.10 6.47
CA LEU A 11 1.23 -6.20 7.53
C LEU A 11 1.58 -4.73 7.24
N GLY A 12 2.81 -4.45 6.80
CA GLY A 12 3.21 -3.11 6.40
C GLY A 12 2.41 -2.59 5.22
N GLY A 13 2.12 -3.48 4.27
CA GLY A 13 1.19 -3.23 3.16
C GLY A 13 -0.21 -2.85 3.63
N VAL A 14 -0.82 -3.63 4.52
CA VAL A 14 -2.17 -3.36 5.05
C VAL A 14 -2.22 -2.01 5.77
N LEU A 15 -1.25 -1.72 6.64
CA LEU A 15 -1.23 -0.46 7.40
C LEU A 15 -1.02 0.75 6.49
N GLY A 16 -0.07 0.67 5.54
CA GLY A 16 0.11 1.72 4.54
C GLY A 16 -1.12 1.89 3.65
N GLY A 17 -1.74 0.77 3.24
CA GLY A 17 -2.94 0.75 2.41
C GLY A 17 -4.15 1.36 3.12
N MET A 18 -4.29 1.11 4.42
CA MET A 18 -5.33 1.73 5.24
C MET A 18 -5.16 3.25 5.33
N ALA A 19 -3.94 3.74 5.58
CA ALA A 19 -3.66 5.17 5.60
C ALA A 19 -3.97 5.83 4.24
N MET A 20 -3.57 5.19 3.14
CA MET A 20 -3.88 5.60 1.77
C MET A 20 -5.39 5.66 1.49
N ALA A 21 -6.14 4.63 1.92
CA ALA A 21 -7.58 4.56 1.73
C ALA A 21 -8.28 5.68 2.52
N VAL A 22 -7.99 5.81 3.82
CA VAL A 22 -8.60 6.83 4.68
C VAL A 22 -8.30 8.24 4.16
N TRP A 23 -7.04 8.52 3.80
CA TRP A 23 -6.66 9.78 3.17
C TRP A 23 -7.51 10.09 1.94
N SER A 24 -7.60 9.14 1.01
CA SER A 24 -8.32 9.34 -0.25
C SER A 24 -9.83 9.52 -0.02
N MET A 25 -10.42 8.71 0.85
CA MET A 25 -11.86 8.77 1.16
C MET A 25 -12.23 10.12 1.81
N VAL A 26 -11.42 10.60 2.76
CA VAL A 26 -11.65 11.90 3.40
C VAL A 26 -11.49 13.03 2.40
N LEU A 27 -10.39 13.06 1.64
CA LEU A 27 -10.12 14.16 0.71
C LEU A 27 -11.15 14.22 -0.42
N LEU A 28 -11.53 13.09 -1.03
CA LEU A 28 -12.58 13.07 -2.05
C LEU A 28 -13.96 13.40 -1.47
N GLY A 29 -14.23 13.02 -0.21
CA GLY A 29 -15.42 13.46 0.51
C GLY A 29 -15.47 14.98 0.67
N LEU A 30 -14.37 15.61 1.06
CA LEU A 30 -14.27 17.06 1.25
C LEU A 30 -14.29 17.86 -0.07
N THR A 31 -13.83 17.29 -1.18
CA THR A 31 -13.85 17.95 -2.50
C THR A 31 -15.14 17.72 -3.29
N GLY A 32 -16.13 17.03 -2.70
CA GLY A 32 -17.44 16.81 -3.32
C GLY A 32 -17.51 15.64 -4.32
N LEU A 33 -16.41 14.92 -4.55
CA LEU A 33 -16.40 13.69 -5.35
C LEU A 33 -17.00 12.50 -4.57
N GLY A 34 -16.98 12.59 -3.24
CA GLY A 34 -17.70 11.76 -2.31
C GLY A 34 -16.85 10.68 -1.63
N PHE A 35 -17.24 10.36 -0.39
CA PHE A 35 -16.45 9.55 0.54
C PHE A 35 -16.20 8.12 0.03
N TRP A 36 -17.19 7.52 -0.63
CA TRP A 36 -17.12 6.13 -1.12
C TRP A 36 -16.44 5.99 -2.49
N ALA A 37 -16.13 7.11 -3.16
CA ALA A 37 -15.61 7.12 -4.52
C ALA A 37 -14.35 6.24 -4.69
N PRO A 38 -13.33 6.25 -3.81
CA PRO A 38 -12.15 5.41 -4.01
C PRO A 38 -12.47 3.92 -4.15
N LEU A 39 -13.35 3.40 -3.30
CA LEU A 39 -13.68 1.98 -3.27
C LEU A 39 -14.59 1.60 -4.43
N ASN A 40 -15.52 2.49 -4.79
CA ASN A 40 -16.37 2.34 -5.96
C ASN A 40 -15.53 2.27 -7.26
N LEU A 41 -14.57 3.19 -7.41
CA LEU A 41 -13.71 3.26 -8.58
C LEU A 41 -12.78 2.05 -8.70
N ILE A 42 -12.30 1.51 -7.57
CA ILE A 42 -11.57 0.23 -7.56
C ILE A 42 -12.50 -0.91 -7.97
N ALA A 43 -13.70 -1.00 -7.39
CA ALA A 43 -14.65 -2.06 -7.72
C ALA A 43 -15.07 -2.02 -9.20
N HIS A 44 -15.20 -0.83 -9.79
CA HIS A 44 -15.58 -0.64 -11.19
C HIS A 44 -14.60 -1.28 -12.19
N THR A 45 -13.32 -1.43 -11.79
CA THR A 45 -12.33 -2.12 -12.61
C THR A 45 -12.65 -3.60 -12.83
N LEU A 46 -13.39 -4.23 -11.91
CA LEU A 46 -13.81 -5.64 -11.97
C LEU A 46 -15.30 -5.81 -12.22
N TRP A 47 -16.11 -4.84 -11.81
CA TRP A 47 -17.57 -4.89 -11.86
C TRP A 47 -18.13 -3.57 -12.38
N ARG A 48 -18.46 -3.53 -13.68
CA ARG A 48 -18.89 -2.32 -14.40
C ARG A 48 -20.19 -1.67 -13.92
N SER A 49 -20.95 -2.33 -13.03
CA SER A 49 -22.14 -1.72 -12.41
C SER A 49 -21.83 -1.01 -11.09
N ALA A 50 -20.58 -1.03 -10.62
CA ALA A 50 -20.18 -0.21 -9.49
C ALA A 50 -20.35 1.30 -9.83
N PRO A 51 -20.67 2.16 -8.86
CA PRO A 51 -20.74 3.59 -9.11
C PRO A 51 -19.40 4.17 -9.57
N LEU A 52 -19.44 5.28 -10.30
CA LEU A 52 -18.24 6.06 -10.67
C LEU A 52 -18.08 7.32 -9.80
N ASP A 53 -18.90 7.45 -8.76
CA ASP A 53 -18.98 8.60 -7.88
C ASP A 53 -18.99 8.17 -6.40
N GLY A 54 -19.36 9.10 -5.52
CA GLY A 54 -19.48 8.87 -4.08
C GLY A 54 -20.69 8.09 -3.60
N THR A 55 -21.54 7.55 -4.47
CA THR A 55 -22.77 6.84 -4.07
C THR A 55 -22.43 5.59 -3.27
N PHE A 56 -23.06 5.39 -2.11
CA PHE A 56 -22.83 4.19 -1.32
C PHE A 56 -23.35 2.93 -2.05
N SER A 57 -22.51 1.90 -2.14
CA SER A 57 -22.86 0.59 -2.68
C SER A 57 -22.15 -0.50 -1.88
N LEU A 58 -22.91 -1.34 -1.18
CA LEU A 58 -22.34 -2.41 -0.35
C LEU A 58 -21.49 -3.42 -1.17
N PRO A 59 -21.93 -3.89 -2.36
CA PRO A 59 -21.08 -4.76 -3.17
C PRO A 59 -19.79 -4.07 -3.63
N ALA A 60 -19.84 -2.79 -3.99
CA ALA A 60 -18.66 -2.02 -4.38
C ALA A 60 -17.68 -1.82 -3.21
N LEU A 61 -18.21 -1.55 -2.01
CA LEU A 61 -17.42 -1.48 -0.77
C LEU A 61 -16.65 -2.79 -0.54
N LEU A 62 -17.33 -3.95 -0.62
CA LEU A 62 -16.70 -5.25 -0.37
C LEU A 62 -15.64 -5.60 -1.43
N ILE A 63 -15.96 -5.43 -2.71
CA ILE A 63 -15.03 -5.69 -3.82
C ILE A 63 -13.84 -4.73 -3.74
N GLY A 64 -14.10 -3.43 -3.59
CA GLY A 64 -13.08 -2.39 -3.50
C GLY A 64 -12.12 -2.61 -2.34
N MET A 65 -12.64 -2.91 -1.15
CA MET A 65 -11.82 -3.22 0.03
C MET A 65 -10.98 -4.48 -0.16
N MET A 66 -11.55 -5.55 -0.74
CA MET A 66 -10.82 -6.80 -0.99
C MET A 66 -9.67 -6.57 -1.97
N VAL A 67 -9.94 -5.93 -3.11
CA VAL A 67 -8.91 -5.63 -4.13
C VAL A 67 -7.84 -4.71 -3.54
N HIS A 68 -8.24 -3.66 -2.84
CA HIS A 68 -7.30 -2.72 -2.20
C HIS A 68 -6.40 -3.43 -1.19
N ALA A 69 -6.96 -4.25 -0.31
CA ALA A 69 -6.20 -4.99 0.69
C ALA A 69 -5.22 -5.99 0.06
N VAL A 70 -5.64 -6.74 -0.97
CA VAL A 70 -4.78 -7.68 -1.69
C VAL A 70 -3.62 -6.97 -2.35
N MET A 71 -3.89 -5.86 -3.07
CA MET A 71 -2.85 -5.08 -3.73
C MET A 71 -1.90 -4.42 -2.71
N ALA A 72 -2.43 -3.91 -1.60
CA ALA A 72 -1.64 -3.33 -0.53
C ALA A 72 -0.69 -4.36 0.09
N MET A 73 -1.17 -5.58 0.40
CA MET A 73 -0.33 -6.68 0.88
C MET A 73 0.75 -7.07 -0.12
N LEU A 74 0.41 -7.17 -1.41
CA LEU A 74 1.34 -7.50 -2.48
C LEU A 74 2.46 -6.46 -2.55
N PHE A 75 2.12 -5.16 -2.68
CA PHE A 75 3.13 -4.11 -2.80
C PHE A 75 3.94 -3.91 -1.51
N GLY A 76 3.34 -4.03 -0.33
CA GLY A 76 4.07 -3.98 0.95
C GLY A 76 5.10 -5.11 1.08
N THR A 77 4.72 -6.31 0.62
CA THR A 77 5.64 -7.46 0.52
C THR A 77 6.79 -7.17 -0.45
N LEU A 78 6.49 -6.63 -1.63
CA LEU A 78 7.52 -6.27 -2.63
C LEU A 78 8.49 -5.20 -2.11
N ILE A 79 7.98 -4.16 -1.42
CA ILE A 79 8.81 -3.13 -0.77
C ILE A 79 9.74 -3.78 0.26
N THR A 80 9.22 -4.69 1.09
CA THR A 80 10.02 -5.38 2.11
C THR A 80 11.10 -6.26 1.48
N LEU A 81 10.78 -6.97 0.40
CA LEU A 81 11.77 -7.78 -0.32
C LEU A 81 12.84 -6.91 -1.01
N ALA A 82 12.46 -5.76 -1.56
CA ALA A 82 13.39 -4.80 -2.15
C ALA A 82 14.29 -4.17 -1.08
N ALA A 83 13.74 -3.83 0.09
CA ALA A 83 14.47 -3.25 1.21
C ALA A 83 15.61 -4.15 1.69
N ARG A 84 15.44 -5.48 1.66
CA ARG A 84 16.51 -6.44 2.02
C ARG A 84 17.73 -6.39 1.09
N ARG A 85 17.57 -5.85 -0.12
CA ARG A 85 18.70 -5.66 -1.07
C ARG A 85 19.40 -4.32 -0.87
N LEU A 86 18.77 -3.40 -0.14
CA LEU A 86 19.32 -2.11 0.21
C LEU A 86 19.96 -2.24 1.60
N SER A 87 21.16 -2.80 1.67
CA SER A 87 21.97 -2.78 2.89
C SER A 87 22.42 -1.33 3.14
N GLY A 88 21.67 -0.60 3.97
CA GLY A 88 21.92 0.82 4.21
C GLY A 88 21.09 1.37 5.37
N ALA A 89 21.30 2.65 5.68
CA ALA A 89 20.59 3.34 6.75
C ALA A 89 19.05 3.26 6.55
N ARG A 90 18.29 3.14 7.65
CA ARG A 90 16.81 3.12 7.62
C ARG A 90 16.20 4.27 6.80
N SER A 91 16.81 5.45 6.85
CA SER A 91 16.39 6.60 6.05
C SER A 91 16.44 6.35 4.54
N LEU A 92 17.43 5.59 4.05
CA LEU A 92 17.55 5.21 2.66
C LEU A 92 16.44 4.22 2.25
N VAL A 93 16.10 3.25 3.12
CA VAL A 93 14.99 2.31 2.87
C VAL A 93 13.66 3.07 2.77
N ILE A 94 13.41 4.02 3.69
CA ILE A 94 12.20 4.84 3.67
C ILE A 94 12.13 5.71 2.41
N ALA A 95 13.23 6.38 2.05
CA ALA A 95 13.30 7.19 0.84
C ALA A 95 13.06 6.33 -0.41
N ALA A 96 13.72 5.18 -0.52
CA ALA A 96 13.57 4.26 -1.65
C ALA A 96 12.13 3.73 -1.78
N GLY A 97 11.49 3.33 -0.68
CA GLY A 97 10.10 2.86 -0.70
C GLY A 97 9.09 3.96 -1.04
N THR A 98 9.34 5.20 -0.59
CA THR A 98 8.54 6.37 -0.96
C THR A 98 8.65 6.66 -2.46
N VAL A 99 9.88 6.67 -3.00
CA VAL A 99 10.13 6.86 -4.43
C VAL A 99 9.51 5.72 -5.26
N LEU A 100 9.70 4.47 -4.86
CA LEU A 100 9.11 3.32 -5.54
C LEU A 100 7.58 3.43 -5.59
N SER A 101 6.94 3.85 -4.50
CA SER A 101 5.49 4.01 -4.45
C SER A 101 5.00 5.18 -5.31
N ALA A 102 5.79 6.26 -5.44
CA ALA A 102 5.52 7.32 -6.41
C ALA A 102 5.59 6.81 -7.86
N LEU A 103 6.56 5.94 -8.18
CA LEU A 103 6.64 5.32 -9.50
C LEU A 103 5.47 4.37 -9.77
N VAL A 104 5.07 3.58 -8.77
CA VAL A 104 3.87 2.73 -8.83
C VAL A 104 2.63 3.58 -9.07
N TRP A 105 2.47 4.71 -8.38
CA TRP A 105 1.38 5.65 -8.64
C TRP A 105 1.34 6.09 -10.09
N ALA A 106 2.46 6.58 -10.63
CA ALA A 106 2.51 7.08 -12.00
C ALA A 106 2.16 5.98 -13.01
N LEU A 107 2.72 4.78 -12.83
CA LEU A 107 2.45 3.62 -13.67
C LEU A 107 0.98 3.19 -13.60
N MET A 108 0.41 3.13 -12.39
CA MET A 108 -0.97 2.71 -12.19
C MET A 108 -1.95 3.77 -12.72
N GLN A 109 -1.75 5.05 -12.41
CA GLN A 109 -2.66 6.13 -12.81
C GLN A 109 -2.67 6.36 -14.32
N TYR A 110 -1.50 6.41 -14.95
CA TYR A 110 -1.38 6.80 -16.36
C TYR A 110 -1.22 5.63 -17.34
N GLY A 111 -0.86 4.44 -16.83
CA GLY A 111 -0.72 3.23 -17.63
C GLY A 111 -1.84 2.23 -17.35
N VAL A 112 -1.71 1.48 -16.25
CA VAL A 112 -2.52 0.28 -15.99
C VAL A 112 -4.00 0.61 -15.82
N TRP A 113 -4.34 1.54 -14.92
CA TRP A 113 -5.74 1.87 -14.64
C TRP A 113 -6.41 2.50 -15.85
N ARG A 114 -5.70 3.38 -16.57
CA ARG A 114 -6.23 4.01 -17.78
C ARG A 114 -6.48 2.99 -18.91
N ALA A 115 -5.68 1.93 -19.00
CA ALA A 115 -5.88 0.87 -19.98
C ALA A 115 -7.03 -0.09 -19.59
N VAL A 116 -7.16 -0.42 -18.31
CA VAL A 116 -8.19 -1.35 -17.80
C VAL A 116 -9.55 -0.66 -17.69
N ASP A 117 -9.57 0.59 -17.23
CA ASP A 117 -10.76 1.34 -16.90
C ASP A 117 -10.57 2.86 -17.08
N PRO A 118 -10.66 3.35 -18.32
CA PRO A 118 -10.51 4.77 -18.63
C PRO A 118 -11.49 5.65 -17.84
N ALA A 119 -12.74 5.19 -17.66
CA ALA A 119 -13.77 5.93 -16.96
C ALA A 119 -13.42 6.14 -15.48
N ALA A 120 -13.10 5.05 -14.77
CA ALA A 120 -12.74 5.15 -13.35
C ALA A 120 -11.43 5.93 -13.14
N SER A 121 -10.43 5.73 -14.02
CA SER A 121 -9.15 6.45 -13.92
C SER A 121 -9.27 7.97 -14.07
N THR A 122 -10.25 8.44 -14.86
CA THR A 122 -10.48 9.87 -15.11
C THR A 122 -11.36 10.51 -14.03
N ALA A 123 -12.19 9.71 -13.34
CA ALA A 123 -13.00 10.16 -12.22
C ALA A 123 -12.18 10.38 -10.93
N PHE A 124 -11.03 9.72 -10.79
CA PHE A 124 -10.17 9.89 -9.63
C PHE A 124 -9.29 11.16 -9.75
N THR A 125 -9.13 11.92 -8.67
CA THR A 125 -8.24 13.11 -8.64
C THR A 125 -6.76 12.70 -8.55
N PRO A 126 -5.91 12.93 -9.57
CA PRO A 126 -4.59 12.30 -9.65
C PRO A 126 -3.64 12.68 -8.50
N TRP A 127 -3.64 13.94 -8.07
CA TRP A 127 -2.74 14.39 -6.99
C TRP A 127 -3.13 13.80 -5.63
N VAL A 128 -4.43 13.56 -5.38
CA VAL A 128 -4.90 12.89 -4.15
C VAL A 128 -4.32 11.49 -4.11
N LEU A 129 -4.37 10.76 -5.24
CA LEU A 129 -3.80 9.42 -5.35
C LEU A 129 -2.28 9.42 -5.19
N ALA A 130 -1.60 10.45 -5.71
CA ALA A 130 -0.16 10.61 -5.60
C ALA A 130 0.28 10.70 -4.14
N VAL A 131 -0.33 11.62 -3.38
CA VAL A 131 -0.06 11.79 -1.94
C VAL A 131 -0.37 10.50 -1.18
N ALA A 132 -1.47 9.84 -1.51
CA ALA A 132 -1.86 8.58 -0.88
C ALA A 132 -0.80 7.48 -1.09
N HIS A 133 -0.20 7.39 -2.28
CA HIS A 133 0.90 6.45 -2.56
C HIS A 133 2.21 6.82 -1.87
N LEU A 134 2.52 8.12 -1.72
CA LEU A 134 3.68 8.55 -0.95
C LEU A 134 3.54 8.14 0.53
N MET A 135 2.35 8.32 1.11
CA MET A 135 2.03 7.86 2.47
C MET A 135 2.14 6.34 2.60
N PHE A 136 1.58 5.60 1.64
CA PHE A 136 1.72 4.13 1.57
C PHE A 136 3.19 3.71 1.60
N GLY A 137 4.00 4.27 0.70
CA GLY A 137 5.42 3.93 0.57
C GLY A 137 6.22 4.23 1.83
N MET A 138 5.98 5.39 2.43
CA MET A 138 6.63 5.80 3.68
C MET A 138 6.30 4.83 4.82
N ILE A 139 5.02 4.50 5.03
CA ILE A 139 4.58 3.62 6.12
C ILE A 139 5.08 2.18 5.88
N ALA A 140 4.88 1.64 4.68
CA ALA A 140 5.31 0.28 4.34
C ALA A 140 6.83 0.13 4.45
N ALA A 141 7.60 1.12 3.99
CA ALA A 141 9.06 1.09 4.06
C ALA A 141 9.61 1.32 5.47
N THR A 142 8.93 2.13 6.29
CA THR A 142 9.28 2.28 7.71
C THR A 142 9.17 0.94 8.43
N LEU A 143 8.07 0.22 8.20
CA LEU A 143 7.87 -1.10 8.78
C LEU A 143 8.85 -2.14 8.22
N ALA A 144 9.15 -2.09 6.91
CA ALA A 144 10.19 -2.92 6.31
C ALA A 144 11.58 -2.67 6.92
N GLY A 145 11.92 -1.41 7.21
CA GLY A 145 13.18 -1.03 7.84
C GLY A 145 13.31 -1.49 9.29
N LEU A 146 12.21 -1.81 9.99
CA LEU A 146 12.27 -2.50 11.29
C LEU A 146 12.67 -3.96 11.11
N VAL A 147 12.14 -4.62 10.08
CA VAL A 147 12.46 -6.03 9.78
C VAL A 147 13.93 -6.23 9.41
N VAL A 148 14.49 -5.33 8.60
CA VAL A 148 15.87 -5.45 8.13
C VAL A 148 16.87 -5.27 9.27
N GLU A 149 16.59 -4.39 10.24
CA GLU A 149 17.45 -4.25 11.43
C GLU A 149 17.42 -5.51 12.31
N ASP A 150 16.25 -6.10 12.55
CA ASP A 150 16.12 -7.35 13.32
C ASP A 150 16.93 -8.50 12.69
N ASP A 151 16.89 -8.64 11.35
CA ASP A 151 17.60 -9.71 10.62
C ASP A 151 19.14 -9.53 10.67
N LEU A 152 19.63 -8.31 10.96
CA LEU A 152 21.06 -7.98 11.03
C LEU A 152 21.62 -8.02 12.45
N ASP A 153 20.79 -8.15 13.49
CA ASP A 153 21.24 -8.26 14.87
C ASP A 153 21.68 -9.71 15.18
N PRO A 154 23.00 -9.99 15.34
CA PRO A 154 23.48 -11.33 15.63
C PRO A 154 22.95 -11.87 16.97
N ALA A 155 22.57 -11.01 17.92
CA ALA A 155 22.00 -11.42 19.21
C ALA A 155 20.61 -12.07 19.08
N SER A 156 19.87 -11.80 17.99
CA SER A 156 18.57 -12.43 17.72
C SER A 156 18.67 -13.92 17.35
N THR A 157 19.88 -14.40 17.04
CA THR A 157 20.14 -15.78 16.63
C THR A 157 20.80 -16.66 17.69
N GLU A 158 21.22 -16.10 18.84
CA GLU A 158 21.76 -16.93 19.91
C GLU A 158 20.64 -17.67 20.65
N PRO A 159 20.65 -19.02 20.70
CA PRO A 159 19.73 -19.75 21.56
C PRO A 159 20.04 -19.37 23.01
N SER A 160 19.04 -18.82 23.70
CA SER A 160 19.11 -18.55 25.13
C SER A 160 19.43 -19.85 25.87
N TYR A 161 20.69 -20.08 26.20
CA TYR A 161 21.09 -21.22 27.02
C TYR A 161 20.75 -20.91 28.48
N PRO A 162 19.77 -21.60 29.09
CA PRO A 162 19.47 -21.41 30.49
C PRO A 162 20.49 -22.21 31.30
N GLY A 163 21.56 -21.56 31.78
CA GLY A 163 22.51 -22.29 32.66
C GLY A 163 23.90 -21.73 32.89
N ARG A 164 24.10 -20.41 32.97
CA ARG A 164 25.33 -19.87 33.57
C ARG A 164 24.99 -18.95 34.74
N SER A 165 25.00 -19.54 35.93
CA SER A 165 25.21 -18.91 37.23
C SER A 165 26.32 -19.65 37.94
#